data_AF-A0AAD8C2D2-F1
#
_entry.id   AF-A0AAD8C2D2-F1
#
_cell.length_a   1.000
_cell.length_b   1.000
_cell.length_c   1.000
_cell.angle_alpha   90.00
_cell.angle_beta   90.00
_cell.angle_gamma   90.00
#
_symmetry.space_group_name_H-M   'P 1'
#
loop_
_entity.id
_entity.type
_entity.pdbx_description
1 polymer ?
#
loop_
_entity_poly.entity_id
_entity_poly.type
_entity_poly.pdbx_seq_one_letter_code
_entity_poly.pdbx_strand_id
1 'polypeptide(L)' 'VMCDTKTDGGGWIIIQRRINGKYEDFKVLSETEKYKLLIGDYIGNAGDSLSYPKNMFFTTFDRDNDNH' A
#
# COMPACT_ATOMS: atom_id res chain seq x y z
N VAL A 1 -11.62 -7.66 15.16
CA VAL A 1 -10.81 -7.66 13.91
C VAL A 1 -11.37 -8.77 13.02
N MET A 2 -11.73 -8.46 11.77
CA MET A 2 -12.28 -9.43 10.81
C MET A 2 -11.12 -10.13 10.08
N CYS A 3 -11.07 -11.46 10.14
CA CYS A 3 -10.06 -12.29 9.46
C CYS A 3 -10.68 -12.96 8.24
N ASP A 4 -10.07 -12.77 7.06
CA ASP A 4 -10.41 -13.56 5.88
C ASP A 4 -9.70 -14.93 5.96
N THR A 5 -10.45 -15.99 5.75
CA THR A 5 -9.99 -17.40 5.89
C THR A 5 -9.99 -18.14 4.56
N LYS A 6 -10.28 -17.49 3.43
CA LYS A 6 -10.53 -18.18 2.16
C LYS A 6 -9.45 -17.99 1.08
N THR A 7 -8.53 -17.05 1.21
CA THR A 7 -7.47 -16.79 0.21
C THR A 7 -6.10 -17.25 0.72
N ASP A 8 -5.41 -18.09 -0.07
CA ASP A 8 -3.99 -18.46 0.07
C ASP A 8 -3.52 -18.84 1.49
N GLY A 9 -4.22 -19.76 2.16
CA GLY A 9 -3.76 -20.37 3.42
C GLY A 9 -4.07 -19.60 4.71
N GLY A 10 -4.69 -18.42 4.61
CA GLY A 10 -5.20 -17.65 5.77
C GLY A 10 -4.11 -16.99 6.63
N GLY A 11 -4.52 -16.02 7.47
CA GLY A 11 -3.63 -15.27 8.38
C GLY A 11 -3.41 -13.79 8.04
N TRP A 12 -4.12 -13.27 7.03
CA TRP A 12 -3.93 -11.90 6.56
C TRP A 12 -4.89 -10.92 7.24
N ILE A 13 -4.35 -9.83 7.77
CA ILE A 13 -5.14 -8.65 8.11
C ILE A 13 -5.35 -7.86 6.81
N ILE A 14 -6.60 -7.78 6.36
CA ILE A 14 -6.94 -7.12 5.10
C ILE A 14 -6.98 -5.60 5.33
N ILE A 15 -5.94 -4.91 4.86
CA ILE A 15 -5.88 -3.43 4.82
C ILE A 15 -6.30 -2.87 3.45
N GLN A 16 -6.49 -3.74 2.45
CA GLN A 16 -6.87 -3.37 1.09
C GLN A 16 -7.47 -4.60 0.37
N ARG A 17 -8.66 -4.46 -0.26
CA ARG A 17 -9.34 -5.54 -1.02
C ARG A 17 -9.41 -5.18 -2.50
N ARG A 18 -8.75 -5.96 -3.38
CA ARG A 18 -8.83 -5.83 -4.85
C ARG A 18 -9.24 -7.16 -5.47
N ILE A 19 -10.03 -7.07 -6.54
CA ILE A 19 -10.57 -8.23 -7.26
C ILE A 19 -9.58 -8.69 -8.35
N ASN A 20 -8.80 -7.76 -8.97
CA ASN A 20 -7.94 -8.06 -10.13
C ASN A 20 -6.65 -7.20 -10.20
N GLY A 21 -5.88 -7.12 -9.10
CA GLY A 21 -4.55 -6.50 -9.14
C GLY A 21 -3.87 -6.44 -7.79
N LYS A 22 -2.58 -6.76 -7.75
CA LYS A 22 -1.73 -6.79 -6.54
C LYS A 22 -0.37 -6.16 -6.80
N TYR A 23 0.31 -5.74 -5.74
CA TYR A 23 1.74 -5.42 -5.77
C TYR A 23 2.50 -6.59 -5.13
N GLU A 24 3.67 -6.94 -5.68
CA GLU A 24 4.50 -8.02 -5.13
C GLU A 24 4.97 -7.73 -3.69
N ASP A 25 5.20 -6.45 -3.40
CA ASP A 25 5.60 -5.95 -2.09
C ASP A 25 4.71 -4.79 -1.68
N PHE A 26 4.40 -4.70 -0.39
CA PHE A 26 3.76 -3.54 0.22
C PHE A 26 4.38 -3.30 1.60
N LYS A 27 5.04 -2.16 1.77
CA LYS A 27 5.67 -1.74 3.02
C LYS A 27 5.42 -0.26 3.26
N VAL A 28 5.17 0.05 4.52
CA VAL A 28 5.12 1.42 5.04
C VAL A 28 6.28 1.53 6.00
N LEU A 29 7.15 2.52 5.78
CA LEU A 29 8.30 2.75 6.64
C LEU A 29 7.89 3.29 8.01
N SER A 30 8.87 3.40 8.90
CA SER A 30 8.66 3.90 10.25
C SER A 30 8.19 5.35 10.29
N GLU A 31 7.73 5.81 11.46
CA GLU A 31 7.37 7.23 11.66
C GLU A 31 8.55 8.17 11.41
N THR A 32 9.77 7.78 11.80
CA THR A 32 10.99 8.57 11.53
C THR A 32 11.28 8.72 10.04
N GLU A 33 10.74 7.82 9.23
CA GLU A 33 10.81 7.83 7.77
C GLU A 33 9.50 8.32 7.13
N LYS A 34 8.65 8.99 7.93
CA LYS A 34 7.41 9.63 7.51
C LYS A 34 6.46 8.67 6.79
N TYR A 35 6.41 7.41 7.23
CA TYR A 35 5.53 6.39 6.68
C TYR A 35 5.62 6.27 5.15
N LYS A 36 6.83 6.43 4.60
CA LYS A 36 7.09 6.34 3.16
C LYS A 36 6.50 5.05 2.58
N LEU A 37 5.79 5.19 1.46
CA LEU A 37 5.20 4.06 0.76
C LEU A 37 6.23 3.38 -0.12
N LEU A 38 6.52 2.11 0.16
CA LEU A 38 7.31 1.23 -0.69
C LEU A 38 6.42 0.12 -1.22
N ILE A 39 6.28 0.06 -2.54
CA ILE A 39 5.51 -0.98 -3.22
C ILE A 39 6.35 -1.62 -4.32
N GLY A 40 6.17 -2.93 -4.48
CA GLY A 40 6.80 -3.74 -5.52
C GLY A 40 6.17 -3.49 -6.90
N ASP A 41 6.32 -4.45 -7.79
CA ASP A 41 5.77 -4.35 -9.14
C ASP A 41 4.26 -4.66 -9.14
N TYR A 42 3.51 -3.91 -9.95
CA TYR A 42 2.08 -4.12 -10.11
C TYR A 42 1.80 -5.29 -11.06
N ILE A 43 0.93 -6.19 -10.63
CA ILE A 43 0.43 -7.31 -11.44
C ILE A 43 -1.08 -7.25 -11.45
N GLY A 44 -1.67 -6.94 -12.61
CA GLY A 44 -3.11 -6.94 -12.81
C GLY A 44 -3.56 -6.08 -13.98
N ASN A 45 -4.87 -6.00 -14.18
CA ASN A 45 -5.49 -5.22 -15.27
C ASN A 45 -6.43 -4.12 -14.75
N ALA A 46 -6.53 -3.92 -13.44
CA ALA A 46 -7.39 -2.92 -12.80
C ALA A 46 -6.89 -1.46 -12.91
N GLY A 47 -5.82 -1.19 -13.69
CA GLY A 47 -5.13 0.10 -13.71
C GLY A 47 -4.19 0.31 -12.52
N ASP A 48 -3.02 0.90 -12.80
CA ASP A 48 -1.96 1.11 -11.81
C ASP A 48 -1.91 2.59 -11.37
N SER A 49 -2.68 2.92 -10.33
CA SER A 49 -2.68 4.27 -9.74
C SER A 49 -1.79 4.40 -8.51
N LEU A 50 -1.34 3.29 -7.91
CA LEU A 50 -0.52 3.32 -6.70
C LEU A 50 0.98 3.43 -7.02
N SER A 51 1.39 3.14 -8.25
CA SER A 51 2.75 3.45 -8.71
C SER A 51 3.07 4.93 -8.75
N TYR A 52 2.07 5.81 -8.88
CA TYR A 52 2.26 7.26 -8.79
C TYR A 52 2.82 7.68 -7.42
N PRO A 53 2.21 7.31 -6.28
CA PRO A 53 2.76 7.61 -4.96
C PRO A 53 3.90 6.70 -4.50
N LYS A 54 4.52 5.90 -5.38
CA LYS A 54 5.66 5.05 -5.01
C LYS A 54 6.82 5.92 -4.52
N ASN A 55 7.41 5.55 -3.38
CA ASN A 55 8.47 6.30 -2.71
C ASN A 55 8.08 7.71 -2.23
N MET A 56 6.80 8.07 -2.21
CA MET A 56 6.36 9.33 -1.59
C MET A 56 6.26 9.19 -0.08
N PHE A 57 6.53 10.28 0.64
CA PHE A 57 6.27 10.39 2.06
C PHE A 57 4.77 10.57 2.32
N PHE A 58 4.32 10.18 3.50
CA PHE A 58 2.95 10.41 3.92
C PHE A 58 2.75 11.87 4.33
N THR A 59 1.71 12.50 3.77
CA THR A 59 1.34 13.88 4.05
C THR A 59 -0.04 13.93 4.70
N THR A 60 -0.22 14.84 5.66
CA THR A 60 -1.50 15.16 6.30
C THR A 60 -1.75 16.67 6.24
N PHE A 61 -2.97 17.10 6.58
CA PHE A 61 -3.35 18.53 6.55
C PHE A 61 -2.45 19.44 7.41
N ASP A 62 -1.83 18.88 8.46
CA ASP A 62 -0.97 19.54 9.43
C ASP A 62 0.51 19.19 9.27
N ARG A 63 0.86 18.27 8.36
CA ARG A 63 2.23 17.82 8.13
C ARG A 63 2.47 17.59 6.65
N ASP A 64 2.89 18.66 5.98
CA ASP A 64 3.27 18.64 4.57
C ASP A 64 4.63 17.96 4.37
N ASN A 65 4.62 16.81 3.69
CA ASN A 65 5.81 16.05 3.32
C ASN A 65 5.82 15.73 1.81
N ASP A 66 4.98 16.36 1.01
CA ASP A 66 4.98 16.18 -0.43
C ASP A 66 5.77 17.31 -1.11
N ASN A 67 6.00 17.17 -2.42
CA ASN A 67 6.84 18.07 -3.20
C ASN A 67 5.97 19.06 -3.99
N HIS A 68 5.05 19.78 -3.34
CA HIS A 68 4.37 20.92 -3.95
C HIS A 68 5.31 22.10 -4.24
#